data_AF-A0A2N9N348-F1
#
_entry.id   AF-A0A2N9N348-F1
#
_cell.length_a   1.000
_cell.length_b   1.000
_cell.length_c   1.000
_cell.angle_alpha   90.00
_cell.angle_beta   90.00
_cell.angle_gamma   90.00
#
_symmetry.space_group_name_H-M   'P 1'
#
loop_
_entity.id
_entity.type
_entity.pdbx_description
1 polymer ?
#
loop_
_entity_poly.entity_id
_entity_poly.type
_entity_poly.pdbx_seq_one_letter_code
_entity_poly.pdbx_strand_id
1 'polypeptide(L)'
;MLQYSNNNVLNNGNSRAQFGVDASDFTLENISLHNTTPHGGSQAESFRGNNNRILLNRVNLSSYQDTLMLQGAALVTDSYIEGDVDFMWGNGAVFLQYTELKALTSSGYYTQIRNGQGQNGYVFLNCTLSAANGVTGSYLARIDPTVFPYSQVIYIKSLMGPQIIPAGWLLNNATTAPNVQFWEYQSYNLAGTAFLDVSQRAPFSRQLSAPEAAQWSDPGFVLGGWVPYTVNITTSTVAVGGSVTIDYSAASGHNTKDTIGLFLVGDPNSNVLSPRSIGSTTTGQIGITVPARAGQYEVRYILSDGVTVAAKSNVLTVQ
;
A
#
# COMPACT_ATOMS: atom_id res chain seq x y z
N MET A 1 11.82 5.67 15.06
CA MET A 1 12.53 5.06 13.92
C MET A 1 13.47 4.00 14.47
N LEU A 2 13.44 2.78 13.92
CA LEU A 2 14.38 1.71 14.20
C LEU A 2 15.28 1.54 12.97
N GLN A 3 16.61 1.51 13.18
CA GLN A 3 17.57 1.44 12.07
C GLN A 3 18.83 0.67 12.43
N TYR A 4 19.23 -0.25 11.56
CA TYR A 4 20.47 -1.03 11.56
C TYR A 4 20.52 -1.89 10.29
N SER A 5 21.70 -2.35 9.90
CA SER A 5 21.86 -3.21 8.72
C SER A 5 21.62 -4.68 9.06
N ASN A 6 20.77 -5.35 8.29
CA ASN A 6 20.75 -6.81 8.17
C ASN A 6 20.61 -7.15 6.69
N ASN A 7 21.30 -8.18 6.20
CA ASN A 7 21.30 -8.48 4.77
C ASN A 7 21.77 -9.90 4.50
N ASN A 8 21.65 -10.33 3.25
CA ASN A 8 21.93 -11.69 2.84
C ASN A 8 23.37 -12.18 3.13
N VAL A 9 24.35 -11.27 3.15
CA VAL A 9 25.75 -11.59 3.49
C VAL A 9 25.90 -11.83 4.99
N LEU A 10 25.21 -11.05 5.83
CA LEU A 10 25.24 -11.19 7.29
C LEU A 10 24.42 -12.38 7.78
N ASN A 11 23.19 -12.51 7.29
CA ASN A 11 22.27 -13.59 7.61
C ASN A 11 21.62 -14.04 6.31
N ASN A 12 21.79 -15.30 5.91
CA ASN A 12 21.28 -15.77 4.62
C ASN A 12 19.79 -16.16 4.69
N GLY A 13 19.10 -16.08 3.55
CA GLY A 13 17.72 -16.54 3.39
C GLY A 13 16.73 -15.72 4.21
N ASN A 14 15.82 -16.40 4.92
CA ASN A 14 14.68 -15.76 5.60
C ASN A 14 15.04 -14.99 6.89
N SER A 15 16.30 -15.04 7.33
CA SER A 15 16.79 -14.38 8.55
C SER A 15 17.43 -13.01 8.29
N ARG A 16 17.36 -12.50 7.06
CA ARG A 16 18.06 -11.29 6.62
C ARG A 16 17.27 -9.99 6.76
N ALA A 17 16.00 -10.09 7.15
CA ALA A 17 15.16 -8.93 7.41
C ALA A 17 15.58 -8.20 8.69
N GLN A 18 15.47 -6.87 8.69
CA GLN A 18 15.61 -6.05 9.89
C GLN A 18 14.48 -6.31 10.89
N PHE A 19 13.26 -6.47 10.41
CA PHE A 19 12.12 -6.83 11.24
C PHE A 19 11.33 -7.93 10.54
N GLY A 20 11.22 -9.09 11.18
CA GLY A 20 10.56 -10.27 10.62
C GLY A 20 9.43 -10.79 11.51
N VAL A 21 8.32 -11.17 10.91
CA VAL A 21 7.16 -11.76 11.60
C VAL A 21 6.74 -13.06 10.93
N ASP A 22 6.62 -14.12 11.73
CA ASP A 22 6.11 -15.44 11.34
C ASP A 22 4.81 -15.77 12.10
N ALA A 23 3.82 -14.87 12.03
CA ALA A 23 2.56 -14.99 12.76
C ALA A 23 1.38 -14.37 12.00
N SER A 24 0.19 -14.95 12.18
CA SER A 24 -1.06 -14.34 11.73
C SER A 24 -1.50 -13.22 12.66
N ASP A 25 -2.44 -12.37 12.21
CA ASP A 25 -3.09 -11.34 13.04
C ASP A 25 -2.12 -10.31 13.61
N PHE A 26 -1.12 -9.94 12.81
CA PHE A 26 -0.10 -8.99 13.20
C PHE A 26 -0.43 -7.60 12.64
N THR A 27 -0.31 -6.58 13.49
CA THR A 27 -0.43 -5.18 13.07
C THR A 27 0.84 -4.42 13.44
N LEU A 28 1.38 -3.67 12.48
CA LEU A 28 2.43 -2.69 12.69
C LEU A 28 1.94 -1.32 12.21
N GLU A 29 2.02 -0.33 13.09
CA GLU A 29 1.57 1.01 12.77
C GLU A 29 2.44 2.11 13.36
N ASN A 30 2.43 3.28 12.72
CA ASN A 30 3.08 4.51 13.22
C ASN A 30 4.58 4.37 13.49
N ILE A 31 5.30 3.66 12.62
CA ILE A 31 6.73 3.37 12.82
C ILE A 31 7.52 3.47 11.51
N SER A 32 8.80 3.83 11.64
CA SER A 32 9.75 3.79 10.54
C SER A 32 10.81 2.73 10.79
N LEU A 33 11.02 1.87 9.80
CA LEU A 33 12.04 0.81 9.76
C LEU A 33 13.00 1.12 8.60
N HIS A 34 14.28 1.30 8.90
CA HIS A 34 15.31 1.59 7.91
C HIS A 34 16.44 0.57 7.99
N ASN A 35 16.49 -0.36 7.03
CA ASN A 35 17.62 -1.24 6.86
C ASN A 35 18.78 -0.49 6.22
N THR A 36 19.83 -0.25 6.98
CA THR A 36 20.94 0.64 6.60
C THR A 36 22.00 -0.03 5.72
N THR A 37 21.68 -1.16 5.08
CA THR A 37 22.57 -1.79 4.10
C THR A 37 22.76 -0.82 2.93
N PRO A 38 24.01 -0.47 2.55
CA PRO A 38 24.24 0.57 1.55
C PRO A 38 23.80 0.14 0.15
N HIS A 39 23.57 1.12 -0.74
CA HIS A 39 23.35 0.86 -2.15
C HIS A 39 24.48 0.00 -2.75
N GLY A 40 24.13 -0.97 -3.59
CA GLY A 40 25.07 -1.97 -4.11
C GLY A 40 25.44 -3.07 -3.11
N GLY A 41 24.88 -3.04 -1.90
CA GLY A 41 24.92 -4.16 -0.96
C GLY A 41 24.03 -5.32 -1.39
N SER A 42 24.07 -6.43 -0.64
CA SER A 42 23.17 -7.57 -0.88
C SER A 42 21.74 -7.27 -0.43
N GLN A 43 20.80 -8.14 -0.82
CA GLN A 43 19.38 -8.09 -0.45
C GLN A 43 19.17 -7.83 1.05
N ALA A 44 18.25 -6.91 1.38
CA ALA A 44 18.11 -6.37 2.72
C ALA A 44 16.68 -5.88 3.00
N GLU A 45 15.79 -6.75 3.48
CA GLU A 45 14.43 -6.35 3.85
C GLU A 45 14.45 -5.45 5.09
N SER A 46 13.73 -4.33 5.04
CA SER A 46 13.35 -3.58 6.25
C SER A 46 12.23 -4.28 7.00
N PHE A 47 11.30 -4.87 6.27
CA PHE A 47 10.22 -5.66 6.85
C PHE A 47 9.99 -6.95 6.07
N ARG A 48 9.83 -8.06 6.81
CA ARG A 48 9.33 -9.34 6.31
C ARG A 48 8.09 -9.76 7.09
N GLY A 49 7.00 -10.01 6.38
CA GLY A 49 5.80 -10.65 6.92
C GLY A 49 5.57 -12.02 6.30
N ASN A 50 5.29 -13.03 7.13
CA ASN A 50 5.06 -14.41 6.69
C ASN A 50 3.91 -15.05 7.48
N ASN A 51 2.68 -14.73 7.07
CA ASN A 51 1.44 -15.42 7.44
C ASN A 51 0.23 -14.63 6.87
N ASN A 52 -0.98 -14.95 7.33
CA ASN A 52 -2.19 -14.24 6.95
C ASN A 52 -2.55 -13.12 7.93
N ARG A 53 -3.30 -12.14 7.44
CA ARG A 53 -3.86 -11.05 8.26
C ARG A 53 -2.79 -10.13 8.86
N ILE A 54 -1.80 -9.77 8.04
CA ILE A 54 -0.76 -8.80 8.38
C ILE A 54 -1.20 -7.40 7.94
N LEU A 55 -1.35 -6.48 8.89
CA LEU A 55 -1.65 -5.07 8.63
C LEU A 55 -0.39 -4.21 8.83
N LEU A 56 0.01 -3.48 7.79
CA LEU A 56 0.97 -2.38 7.86
C LEU A 56 0.23 -1.06 7.62
N ASN A 57 0.16 -0.18 8.62
CA ASN A 57 -0.63 1.04 8.55
C ASN A 57 0.19 2.26 9.00
N ARG A 58 0.42 3.24 8.12
CA ARG A 58 1.30 4.39 8.43
C ARG A 58 2.71 3.96 8.83
N VAL A 59 3.29 3.06 8.04
CA VAL A 59 4.70 2.65 8.20
C VAL A 59 5.58 3.33 7.16
N ASN A 60 6.83 3.61 7.52
CA ASN A 60 7.87 4.03 6.58
C ASN A 60 8.94 2.93 6.50
N LEU A 61 9.10 2.33 5.33
CA LEU A 61 10.06 1.24 5.09
C LEU A 61 11.14 1.70 4.11
N SER A 62 12.38 1.75 4.57
CA SER A 62 13.52 2.24 3.78
C SER A 62 14.61 1.18 3.66
N SER A 63 14.95 0.78 2.44
CA SER A 63 16.14 -0.01 2.11
C SER A 63 16.48 0.22 0.64
N TYR A 64 17.36 -0.59 0.07
CA TYR A 64 17.62 -0.65 -1.36
C TYR A 64 16.96 -1.90 -1.95
N GLN A 65 17.71 -2.99 -2.09
CA GLN A 65 17.21 -4.22 -2.69
C GLN A 65 16.35 -4.98 -1.68
N ASP A 66 15.19 -5.46 -2.12
CA ASP A 66 14.26 -6.31 -1.36
C ASP A 66 13.63 -5.63 -0.12
N THR A 67 13.39 -4.30 -0.10
CA THR A 67 12.89 -3.53 1.08
C THR A 67 11.72 -4.18 1.84
N LEU A 68 10.69 -4.65 1.15
CA LEU A 68 9.50 -5.26 1.73
C LEU A 68 9.28 -6.66 1.17
N MET A 69 9.23 -7.65 2.06
CA MET A 69 8.84 -9.01 1.73
C MET A 69 7.51 -9.37 2.41
N LEU A 70 6.47 -9.70 1.64
CA LEU A 70 5.21 -10.20 2.20
C LEU A 70 4.83 -11.55 1.59
N GLN A 71 4.53 -12.51 2.47
CA GLN A 71 4.04 -13.84 2.13
C GLN A 71 2.76 -14.15 2.90
N GLY A 72 1.73 -14.61 2.20
CA GLY A 72 0.42 -14.92 2.78
C GLY A 72 -0.63 -13.89 2.41
N ALA A 73 -1.25 -13.24 3.39
CA ALA A 73 -2.30 -12.24 3.18
C ALA A 73 -2.03 -10.96 3.98
N ALA A 74 -1.96 -9.80 3.31
CA ALA A 74 -1.60 -8.55 3.96
C ALA A 74 -2.32 -7.31 3.37
N LEU A 75 -2.62 -6.34 4.23
CA LEU A 75 -3.03 -4.98 3.85
C LEU A 75 -1.92 -4.00 4.22
N VAL A 76 -1.50 -3.17 3.27
CA VAL A 76 -0.62 -2.02 3.48
C VAL A 76 -1.39 -0.75 3.15
N THR A 77 -1.49 0.19 4.07
CA THR A 77 -2.23 1.44 3.85
C THR A 77 -1.49 2.65 4.40
N ASP A 78 -1.65 3.79 3.73
CA ASP A 78 -1.19 5.10 4.19
C ASP A 78 0.31 5.12 4.55
N SER A 79 1.10 4.37 3.79
CA SER A 79 2.50 4.07 4.12
C SER A 79 3.46 4.67 3.09
N TYR A 80 4.74 4.61 3.41
CA TYR A 80 5.84 4.98 2.52
C TYR A 80 6.82 3.82 2.42
N ILE A 81 7.19 3.43 1.20
CA ILE A 81 8.14 2.35 0.92
C ILE A 81 9.11 2.84 -0.14
N GLU A 82 10.42 2.73 0.11
CA GLU A 82 11.46 3.08 -0.86
C GLU A 82 12.45 1.95 -1.11
N GLY A 83 13.00 1.89 -2.32
CA GLY A 83 14.05 0.94 -2.68
C GLY A 83 14.46 0.99 -4.15
N ASP A 84 15.21 -0.02 -4.59
CA ASP A 84 15.70 -0.12 -5.98
C ASP A 84 15.28 -1.41 -6.69
N VAL A 85 15.91 -2.54 -6.40
CA VAL A 85 15.72 -3.82 -7.07
C VAL A 85 14.73 -4.64 -6.27
N ASP A 86 13.65 -5.06 -6.92
CA ASP A 86 12.61 -5.93 -6.37
C ASP A 86 12.13 -5.48 -4.98
N PHE A 87 12.07 -4.18 -4.75
CA PHE A 87 11.97 -3.65 -3.38
C PHE A 87 10.65 -3.97 -2.70
N MET A 88 9.66 -4.49 -3.44
CA MET A 88 8.53 -5.24 -2.90
C MET A 88 8.45 -6.63 -3.55
N TRP A 89 8.52 -7.69 -2.75
CA TRP A 89 8.50 -9.04 -3.29
C TRP A 89 7.85 -10.05 -2.34
N GLY A 90 7.60 -11.26 -2.84
CA GLY A 90 7.02 -12.34 -2.06
C GLY A 90 5.91 -13.05 -2.83
N ASN A 91 4.90 -13.55 -2.12
CA ASN A 91 3.78 -14.31 -2.70
C ASN A 91 2.50 -14.15 -1.87
N GLY A 92 1.37 -14.53 -2.46
CA GLY A 92 0.07 -14.45 -1.84
C GLY A 92 -0.62 -13.10 -2.06
N ALA A 93 -1.76 -12.94 -1.39
CA ALA A 93 -2.71 -11.85 -1.61
C ALA A 93 -2.30 -10.62 -0.79
N VAL A 94 -1.78 -9.60 -1.46
CA VAL A 94 -1.39 -8.35 -0.79
C VAL A 94 -2.13 -7.18 -1.42
N PHE A 95 -2.77 -6.38 -0.60
CA PHE A 95 -3.47 -5.18 -1.02
C PHE A 95 -2.74 -3.96 -0.46
N LEU A 96 -2.24 -3.11 -1.35
CA LEU A 96 -1.62 -1.84 -1.00
C LEU A 96 -2.52 -0.71 -1.44
N GLN A 97 -2.78 0.24 -0.56
CA GLN A 97 -3.57 1.43 -0.88
C GLN A 97 -2.99 2.70 -0.27
N TYR A 98 -3.23 3.84 -0.93
CA TYR A 98 -2.83 5.17 -0.42
C TYR A 98 -1.36 5.24 0.02
N THR A 99 -0.49 4.46 -0.62
CA THR A 99 0.90 4.25 -0.21
C THR A 99 1.83 4.86 -1.25
N GLU A 100 2.84 5.60 -0.82
CA GLU A 100 3.92 6.08 -1.69
C GLU A 100 4.99 4.99 -1.84
N LEU A 101 5.40 4.76 -3.08
CA LEU A 101 6.37 3.78 -3.51
C LEU A 101 7.48 4.53 -4.27
N LYS A 102 8.61 4.77 -3.61
CA LYS A 102 9.68 5.61 -4.13
C LYS A 102 10.86 4.81 -4.67
N ALA A 103 11.11 4.90 -5.96
CA ALA A 103 12.32 4.33 -6.58
C ALA A 103 13.55 5.20 -6.26
N LEU A 104 14.61 4.58 -5.75
CA LEU A 104 15.84 5.26 -5.33
C LEU A 104 16.92 5.29 -6.42
N THR A 105 16.89 4.36 -7.38
CA THR A 105 17.90 4.26 -8.43
C THR A 105 17.28 3.99 -9.80
N SER A 106 18.00 4.39 -10.85
CA SER A 106 17.59 4.11 -12.22
C SER A 106 17.61 2.62 -12.53
N SER A 107 16.80 2.20 -13.50
CA SER A 107 16.71 0.81 -13.96
C SER A 107 16.33 -0.22 -12.88
N GLY A 108 15.64 0.22 -11.83
CA GLY A 108 15.11 -0.63 -10.76
C GLY A 108 13.79 -1.32 -11.10
N TYR A 109 13.28 -2.08 -10.14
CA TYR A 109 12.05 -2.86 -10.26
C TYR A 109 11.22 -2.67 -9.00
N TYR A 110 9.99 -2.18 -9.16
CA TYR A 110 9.08 -2.03 -8.03
C TYR A 110 8.73 -3.37 -7.40
N THR A 111 8.46 -4.38 -8.24
CA THR A 111 7.99 -5.66 -7.74
C THR A 111 8.61 -6.88 -8.42
N GLN A 112 8.69 -7.97 -7.64
CA GLN A 112 8.90 -9.33 -8.14
C GLN A 112 8.00 -10.32 -7.38
N ILE A 113 6.78 -10.51 -7.87
CA ILE A 113 5.76 -11.31 -7.18
C ILE A 113 5.77 -12.75 -7.70
N ARG A 114 5.76 -13.72 -6.79
CA ARG A 114 6.07 -15.14 -7.02
C ARG A 114 4.87 -16.05 -6.73
N ASN A 115 3.69 -15.70 -7.22
CA ASN A 115 2.46 -16.44 -6.93
C ASN A 115 2.36 -17.77 -7.68
N GLY A 116 1.65 -18.70 -7.05
CA GLY A 116 1.19 -19.93 -7.68
C GLY A 116 -0.14 -19.76 -8.43
N GLN A 117 -0.53 -20.80 -9.16
CA GLN A 117 -1.82 -20.84 -9.86
C GLN A 117 -2.99 -20.68 -8.88
N GLY A 118 -3.97 -19.85 -9.26
CA GLY A 118 -5.20 -19.66 -8.47
C GLY A 118 -5.01 -18.86 -7.17
N GLN A 119 -3.83 -18.28 -6.95
CA GLN A 119 -3.57 -17.39 -5.82
C GLN A 119 -3.63 -15.94 -6.27
N ASN A 120 -4.39 -15.12 -5.55
CA ASN A 120 -4.37 -13.68 -5.74
C ASN A 120 -2.97 -13.14 -5.40
N GLY A 121 -2.55 -12.11 -6.13
CA GLY A 121 -1.27 -11.45 -5.98
C GLY A 121 -1.34 -10.09 -5.36
N TYR A 122 -0.46 -9.20 -5.84
CA TYR A 122 -0.33 -7.87 -5.28
C TYR A 122 -1.20 -6.90 -6.07
N VAL A 123 -2.04 -6.16 -5.35
CA VAL A 123 -2.91 -5.12 -5.89
C VAL A 123 -2.52 -3.79 -5.27
N PHE A 124 -2.32 -2.78 -6.12
CA PHE A 124 -1.93 -1.42 -5.75
C PHE A 124 -3.05 -0.48 -6.17
N LEU A 125 -3.84 0.01 -5.20
CA LEU A 125 -4.97 0.91 -5.42
C LEU A 125 -4.62 2.32 -4.93
N ASN A 126 -4.79 3.35 -5.76
CA ASN A 126 -4.52 4.74 -5.36
C ASN A 126 -3.12 4.95 -4.73
N CYS A 127 -2.13 4.17 -5.17
CA CYS A 127 -0.75 4.31 -4.72
C CYS A 127 -0.04 5.40 -5.54
N THR A 128 1.05 5.95 -5.00
CA THR A 128 1.89 6.92 -5.71
C THR A 128 3.25 6.32 -6.00
N LEU A 129 3.56 6.06 -7.27
CA LEU A 129 4.86 5.58 -7.72
C LEU A 129 5.74 6.79 -8.07
N SER A 130 6.55 7.21 -7.12
CA SER A 130 7.46 8.37 -7.23
C SER A 130 8.92 7.91 -7.37
N ALA A 131 9.85 8.85 -7.55
CA ALA A 131 11.27 8.52 -7.61
C ALA A 131 12.13 9.61 -6.95
N ALA A 132 13.37 9.25 -6.62
CA ALA A 132 14.40 10.23 -6.32
C ALA A 132 14.76 11.05 -7.57
N ASN A 133 15.37 12.23 -7.37
CA ASN A 133 15.69 13.13 -8.48
C ASN A 133 16.64 12.45 -9.47
N GLY A 134 16.34 12.55 -10.77
CA GLY A 134 17.15 11.96 -11.85
C GLY A 134 16.98 10.45 -12.06
N VAL A 135 16.20 9.76 -11.23
CA VAL A 135 15.91 8.33 -11.40
C VAL A 135 15.00 8.11 -12.59
N THR A 136 15.37 7.18 -13.47
CA THR A 136 14.62 6.84 -14.69
C THR A 136 14.69 5.35 -15.04
N GLY A 137 13.82 4.90 -15.94
CA GLY A 137 13.89 3.54 -16.50
C GLY A 137 13.45 2.43 -15.55
N SER A 138 12.65 2.72 -14.54
CA SER A 138 12.09 1.73 -13.62
C SER A 138 10.99 0.90 -14.28
N TYR A 139 10.88 -0.37 -13.89
CA TYR A 139 9.77 -1.25 -14.26
C TYR A 139 8.79 -1.42 -13.10
N LEU A 140 7.50 -1.54 -13.42
CA LEU A 140 6.41 -1.85 -12.50
C LEU A 140 6.56 -3.25 -11.88
N ALA A 141 7.00 -4.21 -12.68
CA ALA A 141 7.40 -5.53 -12.22
C ALA A 141 8.38 -6.19 -13.18
N ARG A 142 9.15 -7.14 -12.64
CA ARG A 142 9.83 -8.16 -13.43
C ARG A 142 9.47 -9.56 -12.94
N ILE A 143 9.52 -10.55 -13.83
CA ILE A 143 9.42 -11.95 -13.41
C ILE A 143 10.13 -12.88 -14.39
N ASP A 144 10.69 -13.99 -13.89
CA ASP A 144 11.00 -15.15 -14.72
C ASP A 144 9.77 -16.08 -14.77
N PRO A 145 9.01 -16.09 -15.87
CA PRO A 145 7.79 -16.88 -15.96
C PRO A 145 8.06 -18.38 -16.12
N THR A 146 9.32 -18.81 -16.34
CA THR A 146 9.68 -20.24 -16.33
C THR A 146 9.71 -20.80 -14.92
N VAL A 147 9.89 -19.93 -13.92
CA VAL A 147 9.91 -20.29 -12.49
C VAL A 147 8.59 -19.88 -11.81
N PHE A 148 8.06 -18.71 -12.13
CA PHE A 148 6.83 -18.18 -11.53
C PHE A 148 5.80 -17.82 -12.61
N PRO A 149 5.23 -18.82 -13.30
CA PRO A 149 4.35 -18.61 -14.46
C PRO A 149 3.05 -17.88 -14.13
N TYR A 150 2.65 -17.82 -12.86
CA TYR A 150 1.37 -17.26 -12.41
C TYR A 150 1.52 -15.94 -11.62
N SER A 151 2.65 -15.24 -11.77
CA SER A 151 2.86 -13.93 -11.15
C SER A 151 1.71 -12.98 -11.46
N GLN A 152 1.19 -12.28 -10.44
CA GLN A 152 0.06 -11.37 -10.56
C GLN A 152 0.38 -10.06 -9.85
N VAL A 153 0.30 -8.97 -10.61
CA VAL A 153 0.53 -7.59 -10.17
C VAL A 153 -0.50 -6.70 -10.86
N ILE A 154 -1.24 -5.92 -10.08
CA ILE A 154 -2.33 -5.09 -10.58
C ILE A 154 -2.18 -3.66 -10.04
N TYR A 155 -2.14 -2.65 -10.91
CA TYR A 155 -2.17 -1.24 -10.52
C TYR A 155 -3.49 -0.59 -10.93
N ILE A 156 -4.20 0.02 -9.97
CA ILE A 156 -5.51 0.64 -10.18
C ILE A 156 -5.46 2.07 -9.66
N LYS A 157 -5.87 3.03 -10.50
CA LYS A 157 -6.00 4.46 -10.15
C LYS A 157 -4.77 5.05 -9.45
N SER A 158 -3.59 4.52 -9.75
CA SER A 158 -2.34 4.92 -9.11
C SER A 158 -1.72 6.10 -9.85
N LEU A 159 -1.01 6.96 -9.12
CA LEU A 159 -0.22 8.04 -9.70
C LEU A 159 1.17 7.50 -10.06
N MET A 160 1.67 7.74 -11.26
CA MET A 160 2.99 7.27 -11.67
C MET A 160 3.80 8.40 -12.31
N GLY A 161 5.08 8.47 -11.95
CA GLY A 161 6.01 9.43 -12.50
C GLY A 161 6.68 8.97 -13.79
N PRO A 162 7.41 9.90 -14.46
CA PRO A 162 8.06 9.63 -15.73
C PRO A 162 9.24 8.65 -15.61
N GLN A 163 9.64 8.26 -14.39
CA GLN A 163 10.65 7.23 -14.20
C GLN A 163 10.21 5.86 -14.71
N ILE A 164 8.90 5.60 -14.78
CA ILE A 164 8.37 4.33 -15.28
C ILE A 164 8.58 4.27 -16.80
N ILE A 165 9.30 3.25 -17.26
CA ILE A 165 9.57 3.07 -18.70
C ILE A 165 8.26 2.80 -19.46
N PRO A 166 8.11 3.24 -20.74
CA PRO A 166 6.89 3.01 -21.51
C PRO A 166 6.43 1.54 -21.56
N ALA A 167 7.37 0.60 -21.67
CA ALA A 167 7.09 -0.84 -21.63
C ALA A 167 6.43 -1.30 -20.32
N GLY A 168 6.74 -0.63 -19.19
CA GLY A 168 6.19 -0.88 -17.86
C GLY A 168 6.64 -2.20 -17.21
N TRP A 169 6.74 -3.29 -17.97
CA TRP A 169 6.83 -4.65 -17.47
C TRP A 169 7.98 -5.41 -18.12
N LEU A 170 8.62 -6.30 -17.38
CA LEU A 170 9.73 -7.13 -17.86
C LEU A 170 9.49 -8.62 -17.62
N LEU A 171 9.72 -9.44 -18.64
CA LEU A 171 9.92 -10.88 -18.49
C LEU A 171 11.42 -11.17 -18.58
N ASN A 172 11.94 -11.86 -17.58
CA ASN A 172 13.29 -12.41 -17.62
C ASN A 172 13.23 -13.77 -18.33
N ASN A 173 14.23 -14.07 -19.15
CA ASN A 173 14.41 -15.40 -19.78
C ASN A 173 13.23 -15.87 -20.66
N ALA A 174 12.31 -14.97 -21.02
CA ALA A 174 11.14 -15.28 -21.84
C ALA A 174 10.66 -14.05 -22.62
N THR A 175 10.00 -14.28 -23.74
CA THR A 175 9.31 -13.25 -24.53
C THR A 175 7.80 -13.35 -24.45
N THR A 176 7.28 -14.46 -23.92
CA THR A 176 5.85 -14.70 -23.70
C THR A 176 5.62 -15.30 -22.32
N ALA A 177 4.47 -14.98 -21.72
CA ALA A 177 4.06 -15.50 -20.43
C ALA A 177 2.53 -15.59 -20.37
N PRO A 178 1.91 -16.65 -20.91
CA PRO A 178 0.45 -16.72 -21.09
C PRO A 178 -0.36 -16.68 -19.80
N ASN A 179 0.28 -17.00 -18.67
CA ASN A 179 -0.36 -17.10 -17.36
C ASN A 179 0.02 -15.95 -16.40
N VAL A 180 0.93 -15.05 -16.80
CA VAL A 180 1.27 -13.86 -16.00
C VAL A 180 0.14 -12.86 -16.09
N GLN A 181 -0.18 -12.24 -14.96
CA GLN A 181 -1.33 -11.36 -14.78
C GLN A 181 -0.84 -9.97 -14.39
N PHE A 182 -0.32 -9.23 -15.38
CA PHE A 182 0.15 -7.85 -15.22
C PHE A 182 -0.86 -6.87 -15.79
N TRP A 183 -1.58 -6.21 -14.90
CA TRP A 183 -2.76 -5.44 -15.28
C TRP A 183 -2.72 -4.01 -14.74
N GLU A 184 -3.27 -3.08 -15.52
CA GLU A 184 -3.43 -1.68 -15.13
C GLU A 184 -4.88 -1.22 -15.33
N TYR A 185 -5.31 -0.23 -14.55
CA TYR A 185 -6.57 0.46 -14.78
C TYR A 185 -6.48 1.92 -14.35
N GLN A 186 -6.68 2.84 -15.32
CA GLN A 186 -6.90 4.27 -15.04
C GLN A 186 -5.83 4.92 -14.15
N SER A 187 -4.55 4.56 -14.31
CA SER A 187 -3.45 5.25 -13.64
C SER A 187 -3.22 6.64 -14.26
N TYR A 188 -2.77 7.59 -13.45
CA TYR A 188 -2.56 8.99 -13.82
C TYR A 188 -1.08 9.38 -13.70
N ASN A 189 -0.71 10.53 -14.28
CA ASN A 189 0.56 11.18 -13.97
C ASN A 189 0.63 11.60 -12.49
N LEU A 190 1.83 11.89 -11.97
CA LEU A 190 2.01 12.31 -10.57
C LEU A 190 1.20 13.55 -10.15
N ALA A 191 0.83 14.41 -11.10
CA ALA A 191 0.01 15.58 -10.82
C ALA A 191 -1.49 15.23 -10.65
N GLY A 192 -1.90 14.00 -10.99
CA GLY A 192 -3.30 13.58 -10.99
C GLY A 192 -4.15 14.27 -12.06
N THR A 193 -3.53 14.88 -13.08
CA THR A 193 -4.21 15.73 -14.06
C THR A 193 -4.51 15.03 -15.38
N ALA A 194 -3.80 13.94 -15.71
CA ALA A 194 -4.00 13.21 -16.96
C ALA A 194 -3.75 11.72 -16.78
N PHE A 195 -4.51 10.89 -17.50
CA PHE A 195 -4.25 9.46 -17.62
C PHE A 195 -2.88 9.21 -18.26
N LEU A 196 -2.23 8.12 -17.85
CA LEU A 196 -0.98 7.69 -18.47
C LEU A 196 -1.22 7.13 -19.88
N ASP A 197 -0.29 7.41 -20.79
CA ASP A 197 -0.23 6.70 -22.06
C ASP A 197 0.31 5.28 -21.82
N VAL A 198 -0.54 4.30 -22.08
CA VAL A 198 -0.26 2.88 -21.92
C VAL A 198 -0.11 2.15 -23.26
N SER A 199 -0.10 2.87 -24.38
CA SER A 199 -0.04 2.29 -25.74
C SER A 199 1.24 1.51 -26.03
N GLN A 200 2.32 1.81 -25.29
CA GLN A 200 3.62 1.16 -25.42
C GLN A 200 3.89 0.10 -24.33
N ARG A 201 2.91 -0.21 -23.49
CA ARG A 201 3.06 -1.27 -22.48
C ARG A 201 3.37 -2.60 -23.15
N ALA A 202 4.12 -3.44 -22.44
CA ALA A 202 4.52 -4.74 -22.94
C ALA A 202 3.29 -5.57 -23.37
N PRO A 203 3.34 -6.29 -24.50
CA PRO A 203 2.16 -6.92 -25.11
C PRO A 203 1.56 -8.07 -24.30
N PHE A 204 2.29 -8.59 -23.30
CA PHE A 204 1.80 -9.59 -22.34
C PHE A 204 1.08 -8.99 -21.12
N SER A 205 1.04 -7.66 -21.00
CA SER A 205 0.21 -6.94 -20.02
C SER A 205 -1.12 -6.52 -20.64
N ARG A 206 -2.09 -6.09 -19.84
CA ARG A 206 -3.38 -5.57 -20.35
C ARG A 206 -4.01 -4.52 -19.44
N GLN A 207 -4.96 -3.77 -20.00
CA GLN A 207 -5.87 -2.94 -19.22
C GLN A 207 -7.05 -3.77 -18.70
N LEU A 208 -7.51 -3.48 -17.48
CA LEU A 208 -8.76 -4.02 -16.96
C LEU A 208 -9.97 -3.29 -17.57
N SER A 209 -11.10 -3.98 -17.62
CA SER A 209 -12.41 -3.34 -17.77
C SER A 209 -12.85 -2.71 -16.44
N ALA A 210 -13.85 -1.81 -16.49
CA ALA A 210 -14.38 -1.17 -15.29
C ALA A 210 -14.97 -2.18 -14.26
N PRO A 211 -15.72 -3.23 -14.66
CA PRO A 211 -16.20 -4.24 -13.71
C PRO A 211 -15.06 -5.04 -13.07
N GLU A 212 -14.04 -5.44 -13.84
CA GLU A 212 -12.85 -6.11 -13.29
C GLU A 212 -12.13 -5.19 -12.29
N ALA A 213 -11.92 -3.93 -12.66
CA ALA A 213 -11.27 -2.95 -11.79
C ALA A 213 -12.07 -2.71 -10.50
N ALA A 214 -13.41 -2.68 -10.57
CA ALA A 214 -14.25 -2.56 -9.37
C ALA A 214 -14.08 -3.76 -8.43
N GLN A 215 -14.02 -4.98 -8.97
CA GLN A 215 -13.78 -6.20 -8.20
C GLN A 215 -12.37 -6.23 -7.58
N TRP A 216 -11.33 -5.91 -8.36
CA TRP A 216 -9.96 -5.87 -7.86
C TRP A 216 -9.67 -4.67 -6.95
N SER A 217 -10.54 -3.65 -6.92
CA SER A 217 -10.45 -2.55 -5.96
C SER A 217 -11.04 -2.90 -4.58
N ASP A 218 -11.73 -4.03 -4.44
CA ASP A 218 -12.29 -4.46 -3.16
C ASP A 218 -11.27 -5.32 -2.40
N PRO A 219 -10.68 -4.84 -1.28
CA PRO A 219 -9.77 -5.64 -0.48
C PRO A 219 -10.43 -6.91 0.07
N GLY A 220 -11.76 -6.91 0.27
CA GLY A 220 -12.50 -8.10 0.68
C GLY A 220 -12.44 -9.21 -0.37
N PHE A 221 -12.51 -8.87 -1.66
CA PHE A 221 -12.30 -9.84 -2.74
C PHE A 221 -10.84 -10.31 -2.78
N VAL A 222 -9.88 -9.40 -2.73
CA VAL A 222 -8.45 -9.72 -2.89
C VAL A 222 -7.94 -10.59 -1.75
N LEU A 223 -8.27 -10.22 -0.50
CA LEU A 223 -7.74 -10.80 0.72
C LEU A 223 -8.62 -11.93 1.30
N GLY A 224 -9.56 -12.46 0.51
CA GLY A 224 -10.39 -13.60 0.92
C GLY A 224 -11.33 -13.30 2.08
N GLY A 225 -11.92 -12.10 2.09
CA GLY A 225 -12.90 -11.63 3.06
C GLY A 225 -12.30 -10.90 4.27
N TRP A 226 -10.98 -10.94 4.46
CA TRP A 226 -10.33 -10.21 5.54
C TRP A 226 -10.05 -8.75 5.17
N VAL A 227 -10.70 -7.83 5.87
CA VAL A 227 -10.42 -6.39 5.78
C VAL A 227 -10.34 -5.85 7.21
N PRO A 228 -9.18 -5.36 7.68
CA PRO A 228 -9.09 -4.76 9.01
C PRO A 228 -9.74 -3.37 9.03
N TYR A 229 -10.14 -2.89 10.20
CA TYR A 229 -10.58 -1.51 10.38
C TYR A 229 -9.37 -0.57 10.38
N THR A 230 -9.39 0.45 9.53
CA THR A 230 -8.39 1.52 9.52
C THR A 230 -9.06 2.87 9.29
N VAL A 231 -8.48 3.93 9.86
CA VAL A 231 -8.83 5.32 9.57
C VAL A 231 -7.57 6.16 9.57
N ASN A 232 -7.38 6.98 8.53
CA ASN A 232 -6.17 7.75 8.31
C ASN A 232 -6.52 9.14 7.80
N ILE A 233 -5.84 10.17 8.33
CA ILE A 233 -5.99 11.55 7.85
C ILE A 233 -4.88 11.80 6.84
N THR A 234 -5.26 12.10 5.61
CA THR A 234 -4.35 12.31 4.46
C THR A 234 -3.42 13.52 4.59
N THR A 235 -3.68 14.41 5.55
CA THR A 235 -2.84 15.57 5.86
C THR A 235 -2.52 15.64 7.35
N SER A 236 -1.35 16.16 7.68
CA SER A 236 -0.94 16.43 9.06
C SER A 236 -1.41 17.79 9.57
N THR A 237 -1.80 18.71 8.69
CA THR A 237 -2.11 20.10 9.04
C THR A 237 -3.20 20.68 8.15
N VAL A 238 -4.11 21.44 8.74
CA VAL A 238 -5.18 22.12 8.01
C VAL A 238 -5.55 23.44 8.70
N ALA A 239 -6.02 24.40 7.92
CA ALA A 239 -6.56 25.64 8.46
C ALA A 239 -7.85 25.39 9.26
N VAL A 240 -8.12 26.20 10.29
CA VAL A 240 -9.43 26.26 10.95
C VAL A 240 -10.57 26.37 9.94
N GLY A 241 -11.63 25.56 10.11
CA GLY A 241 -12.76 25.52 9.17
C GLY A 241 -12.46 24.87 7.81
N GLY A 242 -11.24 24.38 7.58
CA GLY A 242 -10.86 23.65 6.37
C GLY A 242 -11.50 22.26 6.29
N SER A 243 -11.11 21.49 5.28
CA SER A 243 -11.54 20.10 5.11
C SER A 243 -10.34 19.18 4.97
N VAL A 244 -10.49 17.96 5.47
CA VAL A 244 -9.51 16.88 5.35
C VAL A 244 -10.16 15.65 4.74
N THR A 245 -9.38 14.89 3.98
CA THR A 245 -9.79 13.58 3.46
C THR A 245 -9.36 12.51 4.44
N ILE A 246 -10.29 11.61 4.76
CA ILE A 246 -10.09 10.45 5.62
C ILE A 246 -10.12 9.20 4.77
N ASP A 247 -9.02 8.46 4.76
CA ASP A 247 -8.94 7.15 4.14
C ASP A 247 -9.35 6.10 5.17
N TYR A 248 -10.18 5.14 4.77
CA TYR A 248 -10.65 4.11 5.69
C TYR A 248 -10.75 2.73 5.06
N SER A 249 -10.73 1.72 5.93
CA SER A 249 -11.18 0.37 5.63
C SER A 249 -12.07 -0.15 6.75
N ALA A 250 -12.96 -1.06 6.42
CA ALA A 250 -13.93 -1.66 7.32
C ALA A 250 -14.06 -3.16 7.04
N ALA A 251 -14.31 -3.94 8.10
CA ALA A 251 -14.43 -5.39 7.96
C ALA A 251 -15.57 -5.78 7.01
N SER A 252 -15.39 -6.90 6.32
CA SER A 252 -16.46 -7.46 5.50
C SER A 252 -17.70 -7.73 6.35
N GLY A 253 -18.85 -7.21 5.95
CA GLY A 253 -20.10 -7.33 6.69
C GLY A 253 -20.21 -6.43 7.93
N HIS A 254 -19.37 -5.40 8.06
CA HIS A 254 -19.52 -4.38 9.11
C HIS A 254 -20.90 -3.71 9.08
N ASN A 255 -21.28 -3.04 10.17
CA ASN A 255 -22.61 -2.44 10.27
C ASN A 255 -22.65 -1.14 9.44
N THR A 256 -23.69 -0.97 8.64
CA THR A 256 -23.82 0.24 7.80
C THR A 256 -23.99 1.54 8.58
N LYS A 257 -24.30 1.41 9.89
CA LYS A 257 -24.39 2.51 10.86
C LYS A 257 -23.09 2.74 11.63
N ASP A 258 -22.03 2.00 11.36
CA ASP A 258 -20.70 2.35 11.86
C ASP A 258 -20.34 3.77 11.41
N THR A 259 -19.62 4.49 12.26
CA THR A 259 -19.34 5.92 12.05
C THR A 259 -17.86 6.22 12.11
N ILE A 260 -17.46 7.22 11.34
CA ILE A 260 -16.20 7.93 11.51
C ILE A 260 -16.51 9.31 12.07
N GLY A 261 -15.76 9.74 13.08
CA GLY A 261 -15.89 11.06 13.68
C GLY A 261 -14.56 11.69 14.01
N LEU A 262 -14.54 13.02 14.08
CA LEU A 262 -13.39 13.81 14.50
C LEU A 262 -13.48 14.11 15.99
N PHE A 263 -12.36 14.03 16.70
CA PHE A 263 -12.28 14.23 18.14
C PHE A 263 -11.09 15.10 18.46
N LEU A 264 -11.23 15.99 19.44
CA LEU A 264 -10.04 16.58 20.06
C LEU A 264 -9.24 15.44 20.71
N VAL A 265 -7.92 15.45 20.57
CA VAL A 265 -7.08 14.39 21.16
C VAL A 265 -7.31 14.36 22.68
N GLY A 266 -7.68 13.18 23.20
CA GLY A 266 -8.02 12.97 24.61
C GLY A 266 -9.50 13.07 24.97
N ASP A 267 -10.36 13.60 24.08
CA ASP A 267 -11.80 13.73 24.37
C ASP A 267 -12.51 12.36 24.43
N PRO A 268 -13.61 12.24 25.21
CA PRO A 268 -14.46 11.06 25.20
C PRO A 268 -15.21 10.89 23.87
N ASN A 269 -15.67 9.67 23.56
CA ASN A 269 -16.43 9.38 22.34
C ASN A 269 -17.77 10.14 22.24
N SER A 270 -18.30 10.64 23.36
CA SER A 270 -19.50 11.49 23.39
C SER A 270 -19.29 12.86 22.75
N ASN A 271 -18.04 13.31 22.60
CA ASN A 271 -17.69 14.63 22.06
C ASN A 271 -17.35 14.56 20.56
N VAL A 272 -18.07 13.71 19.82
CA VAL A 272 -17.83 13.54 18.39
C VAL A 272 -18.15 14.82 17.62
N LEU A 273 -17.24 15.20 16.72
CA LEU A 273 -17.42 16.28 15.77
C LEU A 273 -17.56 15.69 14.37
N SER A 274 -18.46 16.29 13.56
CA SER A 274 -18.65 15.95 12.15
C SER A 274 -18.80 14.43 11.86
N PRO A 275 -19.67 13.69 12.58
CA PRO A 275 -19.82 12.25 12.36
C PRO A 275 -20.31 11.93 10.95
N ARG A 276 -19.82 10.82 10.38
CA ARG A 276 -20.16 10.30 9.05
C ARG A 276 -20.43 8.81 9.15
N SER A 277 -21.55 8.34 8.61
CA SER A 277 -21.82 6.90 8.46
C SER A 277 -21.01 6.32 7.30
N ILE A 278 -20.54 5.08 7.44
CA ILE A 278 -19.68 4.41 6.45
C ILE A 278 -20.47 3.78 5.30
N GLY A 279 -21.73 3.39 5.52
CA GLY A 279 -22.49 2.65 4.51
C GLY A 279 -21.99 1.21 4.39
N SER A 280 -21.99 0.62 3.19
CA SER A 280 -21.66 -0.80 2.98
C SER A 280 -20.29 -1.06 2.33
N THR A 281 -19.49 -0.02 2.12
CA THR A 281 -18.19 -0.12 1.45
C THR A 281 -17.09 -0.52 2.42
N THR A 282 -16.26 -1.49 2.02
CA THR A 282 -15.13 -2.03 2.81
C THR A 282 -13.89 -1.14 2.80
N THR A 283 -13.82 -0.18 1.87
CA THR A 283 -12.78 0.86 1.83
C THR A 283 -13.28 2.09 1.09
N GLY A 284 -12.68 3.24 1.36
CA GLY A 284 -12.94 4.45 0.60
C GLY A 284 -12.28 5.67 1.24
N GLN A 285 -12.71 6.84 0.76
CA GLN A 285 -12.30 8.14 1.27
C GLN A 285 -13.53 8.95 1.66
N ILE A 286 -13.47 9.71 2.76
CA ILE A 286 -14.55 10.61 3.22
C ILE A 286 -13.97 11.97 3.56
N GLY A 287 -14.59 13.03 3.05
CA GLY A 287 -14.27 14.41 3.45
C GLY A 287 -14.92 14.78 4.78
N ILE A 288 -14.13 15.32 5.71
CA ILE A 288 -14.58 15.88 7.00
C ILE A 288 -14.16 17.34 7.10
N THR A 289 -15.10 18.21 7.47
CA THR A 289 -14.83 19.61 7.81
C THR A 289 -14.32 19.70 9.25
N VAL A 290 -13.18 20.37 9.43
CA VAL A 290 -12.60 20.60 10.76
C VAL A 290 -13.25 21.80 11.46
N PRO A 291 -13.32 21.81 12.79
CA PRO A 291 -13.92 22.92 13.52
C PRO A 291 -13.13 24.22 13.34
N ALA A 292 -13.79 25.35 13.59
CA ALA A 292 -13.16 26.68 13.67
C ALA A 292 -12.40 26.88 15.01
N ARG A 293 -11.73 25.82 15.49
CA ARG A 293 -11.01 25.78 16.75
C ARG A 293 -9.66 25.12 16.49
N ALA A 294 -8.59 25.84 16.78
CA ALA A 294 -7.25 25.29 16.72
C ALA A 294 -7.06 24.19 17.77
N GLY A 295 -6.23 23.21 17.45
CA GLY A 295 -5.95 22.09 18.34
C GLY A 295 -5.42 20.86 17.60
N GLN A 296 -5.14 19.82 18.38
CA GLN A 296 -4.79 18.50 17.86
C GLN A 296 -6.03 17.63 17.85
N TYR A 297 -6.32 17.04 16.70
CA TYR A 297 -7.49 16.21 16.48
C TYR A 297 -7.07 14.81 16.02
N GLU A 298 -7.89 13.83 16.33
CA GLU A 298 -7.80 12.48 15.77
C GLU A 298 -9.16 12.08 15.21
N VAL A 299 -9.15 11.17 14.25
CA VAL A 299 -10.33 10.52 13.73
C VAL A 299 -10.45 9.13 14.35
N ARG A 300 -11.67 8.76 14.73
CA ARG A 300 -11.99 7.44 15.27
C ARG A 300 -13.03 6.76 14.40
N TYR A 301 -12.81 5.49 14.12
CA TYR A 301 -13.85 4.57 13.65
C TYR A 301 -14.58 4.02 14.86
N ILE A 302 -15.89 4.27 14.96
CA ILE A 302 -16.73 3.85 16.07
C ILE A 302 -17.79 2.89 15.53
N LEU A 303 -17.88 1.71 16.16
CA LEU A 303 -18.87 0.71 15.80
C LEU A 303 -20.29 1.20 16.11
N SER A 304 -21.29 0.56 15.51
CA SER A 304 -22.72 0.89 15.65
C SER A 304 -23.28 0.85 17.07
N ASP A 305 -22.53 0.33 18.05
CA ASP A 305 -22.85 0.44 19.48
C ASP A 305 -22.63 1.86 20.06
N GLY A 306 -21.96 2.73 19.30
CA GLY A 306 -21.65 4.12 19.66
C GLY A 306 -20.52 4.28 20.68
N VAL A 307 -19.86 3.19 21.09
CA VAL A 307 -18.88 3.17 22.19
C VAL A 307 -17.56 2.56 21.76
N THR A 308 -17.58 1.46 21.01
CA THR A 308 -16.37 0.70 20.67
C THR A 308 -15.59 1.40 19.57
N VAL A 309 -14.33 1.76 19.85
CA VAL A 309 -13.40 2.32 18.86
C VAL A 309 -12.65 1.19 18.17
N ALA A 310 -12.89 1.00 16.87
CA ALA A 310 -12.25 -0.04 16.08
C ALA A 310 -10.88 0.39 15.52
N ALA A 311 -10.71 1.69 15.24
CA ALA A 311 -9.46 2.24 14.71
C ALA A 311 -9.31 3.72 15.07
N LYS A 312 -8.05 4.18 15.12
CA LYS A 312 -7.68 5.59 15.30
C LYS A 312 -6.70 6.03 14.22
N SER A 313 -6.77 7.30 13.86
CA SER A 313 -5.89 7.90 12.88
C SER A 313 -4.60 8.44 13.48
N ASN A 314 -3.70 8.87 12.59
CA ASN A 314 -2.70 9.89 12.91
C ASN A 314 -3.35 11.18 13.44
N VAL A 315 -2.54 12.00 14.11
CA VAL A 315 -2.95 13.30 14.65
C VAL A 315 -2.95 14.36 13.54
N LEU A 316 -4.02 15.15 13.50
CA LEU A 316 -4.17 16.34 12.67
C LEU A 316 -3.98 17.59 13.52
N THR A 317 -3.15 18.51 13.03
CA THR A 317 -3.04 19.87 13.60
C THR A 317 -3.98 20.82 12.87
N VAL A 318 -4.91 21.42 13.60
CA VAL A 318 -5.78 22.49 13.10
C VAL A 318 -5.25 23.82 13.61
N GLN A 319 -4.98 24.77 12.71
CA GLN A 319 -4.41 26.09 13.05
C GLN A 319 -4.91 27.23 12.15
#